data_AF-A0A1J5PTD7-F1
#
_entry.id   AF-A0A1J5PTD7-F1
#
_cell.length_a   1.000
_cell.length_b   1.000
_cell.length_c   1.000
_cell.angle_alpha   90.00
_cell.angle_beta   90.00
_cell.angle_gamma   90.00
#
_symmetry.space_group_name_H-M   'P 1'
#
loop_
_entity.id
_entity.type
_entity.pdbx_description
1 polymer ?
#
loop_
_entity_poly.entity_id
_entity_poly.type
_entity_poly.pdbx_seq_one_letter_code
_entity_poly.pdbx_strand_id
1 'polypeptide(L)'
;MSGLFAWLESAVSWFVGIVWQALHWVLQGFMDVAIWVFGGILSAFAILINGISLPSFLQGGLGGLFTGLDPGVLFFIGAFGIPQGLALIGAGFSFRLIRKLVTLFQW
;
A
#
# COMPACT_ATOMS: atom_id res chain seq x y z
N MET A 1 12.86 -9.30 58.51
CA MET A 1 11.62 -9.75 57.83
C MET A 1 11.32 -9.00 56.53
N SER A 2 11.91 -7.82 56.26
CA SER A 2 11.68 -7.04 55.04
C SER A 2 12.28 -7.63 53.74
N GLY A 3 13.44 -8.28 53.80
CA GLY A 3 14.12 -8.79 52.59
C GLY A 3 13.44 -9.98 51.91
N LEU A 4 12.74 -10.83 52.67
CA LEU A 4 12.08 -12.03 52.14
C LEU A 4 10.80 -11.66 51.38
N PHE A 5 10.05 -10.68 51.88
CA PHE A 5 8.89 -10.12 51.17
C PHE A 5 9.31 -9.39 49.89
N ALA A 6 10.38 -8.60 49.92
CA ALA A 6 10.88 -7.91 48.72
C ALA A 6 11.35 -8.88 47.62
N TRP A 7 12.02 -9.98 48.01
CA TRP A 7 12.40 -11.02 47.06
C TRP A 7 11.18 -11.73 46.45
N LEU A 8 10.16 -12.01 47.27
CA LEU A 8 8.94 -12.68 46.82
C LEU A 8 8.11 -11.78 45.89
N GLU A 9 8.05 -10.48 46.16
CA GLU A 9 7.45 -9.47 45.27
C GLU A 9 8.19 -9.36 43.94
N SER A 10 9.53 -9.39 43.97
CA SER A 10 10.35 -9.41 42.75
C SER A 10 10.14 -10.69 41.93
N ALA A 11 10.02 -11.86 42.58
CA ALA A 11 9.76 -13.12 41.91
C ALA A 11 8.37 -13.16 41.27
N VAL A 12 7.35 -12.65 41.96
CA VAL A 12 5.96 -12.58 41.46
C VAL A 12 5.84 -11.59 40.30
N SER A 13 6.43 -10.40 40.41
CA SER A 13 6.40 -9.39 39.34
C SER A 13 7.13 -9.87 38.07
N TRP A 14 8.25 -10.58 38.22
CA TRP A 14 8.93 -11.22 37.10
C TRP A 14 8.05 -12.28 36.42
N PHE A 15 7.38 -13.14 37.20
CA PHE A 15 6.48 -14.17 36.68
C PHE A 15 5.28 -13.57 35.95
N VAL A 16 4.63 -12.57 36.55
CA VAL A 16 3.53 -11.82 35.92
C VAL A 16 4.01 -11.12 34.64
N GLY A 17 5.22 -10.58 34.64
CA GLY A 17 5.84 -9.97 33.46
C GLY A 17 6.00 -10.95 32.30
N ILE A 18 6.44 -12.19 32.57
CA ILE A 18 6.55 -13.24 31.55
C ILE A 18 5.18 -13.61 30.99
N VAL A 19 4.17 -13.78 31.86
CA VAL A 19 2.81 -14.11 31.42
C VAL A 19 2.23 -12.99 30.56
N TRP A 20 2.45 -11.72 30.94
CA TRP A 20 1.97 -10.58 30.18
C TRP A 20 2.66 -10.45 28.82
N GLN A 21 3.98 -10.68 28.79
CA GLN A 21 4.73 -10.73 27.53
C GLN A 21 4.22 -11.87 26.64
N ALA A 22 4.04 -13.08 27.17
CA ALA A 22 3.53 -14.20 26.38
C ALA A 22 2.17 -13.89 25.73
N LEU A 23 1.25 -13.26 26.48
CA LEU A 23 -0.06 -12.89 25.95
C LEU A 23 0.03 -11.80 24.86
N HIS A 24 0.90 -10.81 25.03
CA HIS A 24 1.16 -9.79 24.02
C HIS A 24 1.73 -10.37 22.74
N TRP A 25 2.70 -11.28 22.85
CA TRP A 25 3.31 -11.95 21.71
C TRP A 25 2.31 -12.80 20.90
N VAL A 26 1.38 -13.47 21.58
CA VAL A 26 0.30 -14.22 20.91
C VAL A 26 -0.62 -13.27 20.13
N LEU A 27 -1.06 -12.17 20.74
CA LEU A 27 -1.90 -11.18 20.07
C LEU A 27 -1.19 -10.51 18.89
N GLN A 28 0.09 -10.18 19.04
CA GLN A 28 0.91 -9.66 17.94
C GLN A 28 1.06 -10.68 16.82
N GLY A 29 1.30 -11.95 17.15
CA GLY A 29 1.39 -13.02 16.16
C GLY A 29 0.13 -13.15 15.31
N PHE A 30 -1.06 -12.98 15.90
CA PHE A 30 -2.31 -12.94 15.14
C PHE A 30 -2.37 -11.76 14.15
N MET A 31 -1.93 -10.57 14.58
CA MET A 31 -1.87 -9.40 13.70
C MET A 31 -0.87 -9.59 12.57
N ASP A 32 0.30 -10.15 12.84
CA ASP A 32 1.33 -10.41 11.83
C ASP A 32 0.85 -11.44 10.80
N VAL A 33 0.18 -12.50 11.25
CA VAL A 33 -0.44 -13.49 10.34
C VAL A 33 -1.51 -12.84 9.47
N ALA A 34 -2.36 -11.99 10.04
CA ALA A 34 -3.36 -11.26 9.26
C ALA A 34 -2.70 -10.36 8.20
N ILE A 35 -1.68 -9.58 8.58
CA ILE A 35 -0.92 -8.73 7.65
C ILE A 35 -0.27 -9.56 6.55
N TRP A 36 0.31 -10.71 6.88
CA TRP A 36 0.92 -11.62 5.91
C TRP A 36 -0.11 -12.16 4.91
N VAL A 37 -1.28 -12.59 5.38
CA VAL A 37 -2.37 -13.08 4.51
C VAL A 37 -2.88 -11.98 3.58
N PHE A 38 -3.18 -10.79 4.10
CA PHE A 38 -3.61 -9.66 3.29
C PHE A 38 -2.54 -9.20 2.29
N GLY A 39 -1.27 -9.19 2.72
CA GLY A 39 -0.12 -8.92 1.85
C GLY A 39 0.04 -9.96 0.74
N GLY A 40 -0.19 -11.25 1.05
CA GLY A 40 -0.21 -12.34 0.09
C GLY A 40 -1.32 -12.20 -0.97
N ILE A 41 -2.52 -11.81 -0.55
CA ILE A 41 -3.64 -11.57 -1.48
C ILE A 41 -3.33 -10.38 -2.40
N LEU A 42 -2.87 -9.26 -1.84
CA LEU A 42 -2.49 -8.07 -2.62
C LEU A 42 -1.38 -8.35 -3.63
N SER A 43 -0.36 -9.12 -3.22
CA SER A 43 0.72 -9.52 -4.13
C SER A 43 0.25 -10.48 -5.22
N ALA A 44 -0.68 -11.39 -4.93
CA ALA A 44 -1.32 -12.22 -5.95
C ALA A 44 -2.08 -11.36 -6.99
N PHE A 45 -2.84 -10.36 -6.54
CA PHE A 45 -3.48 -9.40 -7.44
C PHE A 45 -2.47 -8.60 -8.27
N ALA A 46 -1.36 -8.17 -7.68
CA ALA A 46 -0.30 -7.47 -8.39
C ALA A 46 0.33 -8.35 -9.48
N ILE A 47 0.55 -9.63 -9.21
CA ILE A 47 1.06 -10.59 -10.21
C ILE A 47 0.07 -10.75 -11.36
N LEU A 48 -1.22 -10.92 -11.05
CA LEU A 48 -2.28 -11.05 -12.07
C LEU A 48 -2.38 -9.80 -12.96
N ILE A 49 -2.29 -8.60 -12.37
CA ILE A 49 -2.32 -7.33 -13.12
C ILE A 49 -1.08 -7.17 -13.99
N ASN A 50 0.12 -7.49 -13.47
CA ASN A 50 1.36 -7.44 -14.25
C ASN A 50 1.41 -8.50 -15.36
N GLY A 51 0.67 -9.60 -15.22
CA GLY A 51 0.51 -10.62 -16.25
C GLY A 51 -0.35 -10.18 -17.44
N ILE A 52 -1.12 -9.10 -17.30
CA ILE A 52 -1.83 -8.48 -18.42
C ILE A 52 -0.80 -7.67 -19.21
N SER A 53 -0.38 -8.17 -20.37
CA SER A 53 0.43 -7.41 -21.31
C SER A 53 -0.33 -6.15 -21.73
N LEU A 54 0.03 -5.01 -21.13
CA LEU A 54 -0.53 -3.72 -21.53
C LEU A 54 -0.23 -3.51 -23.03
N PRO A 55 -1.22 -3.10 -23.83
CA PRO A 55 -1.01 -2.75 -25.23
C PRO A 55 0.18 -1.81 -25.39
N SER A 56 0.95 -1.95 -26.47
CA SER A 56 2.20 -1.19 -26.71
C SER A 56 2.04 0.33 -26.58
N PHE A 57 0.86 0.88 -26.88
CA PHE A 57 0.55 2.31 -26.70
C PHE A 57 0.45 2.75 -25.22
N LEU A 58 0.18 1.84 -24.29
CA LEU A 58 0.14 2.10 -22.84
C LEU A 58 1.52 1.92 -22.19
N GLN A 59 2.43 1.16 -22.80
CA GLN A 59 3.77 0.92 -22.24
C GLN A 59 4.65 2.18 -22.22
N GLY A 60 4.47 3.10 -23.18
CA GLY A 60 5.13 4.41 -23.17
C GLY A 60 4.43 5.47 -22.32
N GLY A 61 3.26 5.15 -21.75
CA GLY A 61 2.37 6.12 -21.12
C GLY A 61 1.88 7.23 -22.08
N LEU A 62 1.15 8.20 -21.53
CA LEU A 62 0.72 9.39 -22.30
C LEU A 62 1.93 10.16 -22.88
N GLY A 63 3.11 10.09 -22.24
CA GLY A 63 4.34 10.71 -22.73
C GLY A 63 4.85 10.12 -24.05
N GLY A 64 4.63 8.82 -24.29
CA GLY A 64 4.94 8.14 -25.54
C GLY A 64 4.09 8.62 -26.73
N LEU A 65 2.89 9.16 -26.47
CA LEU A 65 2.01 9.70 -27.52
C LEU A 65 2.49 11.07 -28.03
N PHE A 66 3.19 11.82 -27.18
CA PHE A 66 3.68 13.16 -27.55
C PHE A 66 5.06 13.12 -28.22
N THR A 67 5.86 12.08 -27.99
CA THR A 67 7.22 11.97 -28.55
C THR A 67 7.28 11.74 -30.05
N GLY A 68 6.19 11.27 -30.67
CA GLY A 68 6.09 11.10 -32.13
C GLY A 68 5.45 12.28 -32.89
N LEU A 69 5.08 13.35 -32.20
CA LEU A 69 4.40 14.49 -32.82
C LEU A 69 5.39 15.53 -33.35
N ASP A 70 5.00 16.20 -34.43
CA ASP A 70 5.75 17.32 -35.01
C ASP A 70 6.02 18.41 -33.95
N PRO A 71 7.24 18.98 -33.86
CA PRO A 71 7.56 20.12 -33.01
C PRO A 71 6.54 21.27 -33.05
N GLY A 72 5.92 21.55 -34.20
CA GLY A 72 4.88 22.58 -34.30
C GLY A 72 3.62 22.24 -33.49
N VAL A 73 3.22 20.97 -33.47
CA VAL A 73 2.08 20.47 -32.69
C VAL A 73 2.42 20.43 -31.20
N LEU A 74 3.66 20.05 -30.86
CA LEU A 74 4.15 20.05 -29.48
C LEU A 74 4.14 21.45 -28.85
N PHE A 75 4.46 22.49 -29.61
CA PHE A 75 4.36 23.87 -29.15
C PHE A 75 2.93 24.22 -28.71
N PHE A 76 1.93 23.91 -29.52
CA PHE A 76 0.53 24.16 -29.17
C PHE A 76 0.06 23.29 -28.00
N ILE A 77 0.46 22.02 -27.94
CA ILE A 77 0.14 21.13 -26.81
C ILE A 77 0.68 21.67 -25.48
N GLY A 78 1.90 22.22 -25.49
CA GLY A 78 2.47 22.90 -24.33
C GLY A 78 1.76 24.20 -24.00
N ALA A 79 1.45 25.03 -25.00
CA ALA A 79 0.77 26.30 -24.82
C ALA A 79 -0.67 26.16 -24.27
N PHE A 80 -1.40 25.12 -24.69
CA PHE A 80 -2.74 24.82 -24.21
C PHE A 80 -2.76 24.04 -22.88
N GLY A 81 -1.60 23.64 -22.34
CA GLY A 81 -1.52 22.94 -21.06
C GLY A 81 -2.16 21.55 -21.06
N ILE A 82 -2.23 20.91 -22.23
CA ILE A 82 -2.89 19.61 -22.41
C ILE A 82 -2.28 18.51 -21.52
N PRO A 83 -0.94 18.41 -21.37
CA PRO A 83 -0.34 17.41 -20.49
C PRO A 83 -0.77 17.57 -19.02
N GLN A 84 -0.87 18.81 -18.54
CA GLN A 84 -1.27 19.13 -17.18
C GLN A 84 -2.75 18.80 -16.95
N GLY A 85 -3.62 19.10 -17.92
CA GLY A 85 -5.03 18.72 -17.88
C GLY A 85 -5.23 17.20 -17.87
N LEU A 86 -4.49 16.48 -18.72
CA LEU A 86 -4.52 15.00 -18.74
C LEU A 86 -3.99 14.40 -17.43
N ALA A 87 -2.94 14.98 -16.85
CA ALA A 87 -2.42 14.55 -15.55
C ALA A 87 -3.46 14.72 -14.44
N LEU A 88 -4.19 15.84 -14.43
CA LEU A 88 -5.27 16.10 -13.47
C LEU A 88 -6.42 15.10 -13.61
N ILE A 89 -6.85 14.81 -14.84
CA ILE A 89 -7.86 13.78 -15.11
C ILE A 89 -7.38 12.40 -14.67
N GLY A 90 -6.12 12.05 -14.98
CA GLY A 90 -5.50 10.80 -14.58
C GLY A 90 -5.45 10.64 -13.05
N ALA A 91 -5.10 11.70 -12.32
CA ALA A 91 -5.11 11.73 -10.86
C ALA A 91 -6.53 11.55 -10.29
N GLY A 92 -7.55 12.15 -10.91
CA GLY A 92 -8.94 11.93 -10.51
C GLY A 92 -9.40 10.48 -10.72
N PHE A 93 -9.01 9.86 -11.83
CA PHE A 93 -9.36 8.47 -12.12
C PHE A 93 -8.62 7.50 -11.22
N SER A 94 -7.34 7.72 -10.94
CA SER A 94 -6.55 6.90 -10.03
C SER A 94 -7.10 6.99 -8.61
N PHE A 95 -7.48 8.17 -8.13
CA PHE A 95 -8.17 8.34 -6.84
C PHE A 95 -9.46 7.50 -6.78
N ARG A 96 -10.28 7.54 -7.84
CA ARG A 96 -11.51 6.75 -7.91
C ARG A 96 -11.24 5.25 -7.84
N LEU A 97 -10.24 4.75 -8.56
CA LEU A 97 -9.88 3.34 -8.57
C LEU A 97 -9.29 2.87 -7.23
N ILE A 98 -8.36 3.64 -6.67
CA ILE A 98 -7.77 3.35 -5.35
C ILE A 98 -8.87 3.29 -4.30
N ARG A 99 -9.81 4.22 -4.32
CA ARG A 99 -10.93 4.20 -3.39
C ARG A 99 -11.80 2.97 -3.56
N LYS A 100 -12.12 2.55 -4.79
CA LYS A 100 -12.86 1.29 -5.04
C LYS A 100 -12.13 0.08 -4.46
N LEU A 101 -10.80 0.03 -4.55
CA LEU A 101 -10.01 -1.05 -3.95
C LEU A 101 -10.08 -1.00 -2.42
N VAL A 102 -9.90 0.18 -1.81
CA VAL A 102 -9.94 0.37 -0.35
C VAL A 102 -11.33 0.07 0.22
N THR A 103 -12.40 0.35 -0.51
CA THR A 103 -13.78 0.11 -0.07
C THR A 103 -14.35 -1.22 -0.58
N LEU A 104 -13.52 -2.21 -0.91
CA LEU A 104 -13.96 -3.55 -1.37
C LEU A 104 -15.00 -3.49 -2.49
N PHE A 105 -14.84 -2.56 -3.43
CA PHE A 105 -15.71 -2.32 -4.58
C PHE A 105 -17.17 -1.97 -4.25
N GLN A 106 -17.46 -1.45 -3.06
CA GLN A 106 -18.83 -1.08 -2.63
C GLN A 106 -19.40 0.21 -3.28
N TRP A 107 -19.07 0.50 -4.55
CA TRP A 107 -19.49 1.72 -5.29
C TRP A 107 -19.62 1.51 -6.80
#